data_AF-A0A7J6XGU5-F1
#
_entry.id   AF-A0A7J6XGU5-F1
#
_cell.length_a   1.000
_cell.length_b   1.000
_cell.length_c   1.000
_cell.angle_alpha   90.00
_cell.angle_beta   90.00
_cell.angle_gamma   90.00
#
_symmetry.space_group_name_H-M   'P 1'
#
loop_
_entity.id
_entity.type
_entity.pdbx_description
1 polymer ?
#
loop_
_entity_poly.entity_id
_entity_poly.type
_entity_poly.pdbx_seq_one_letter_code
_entity_poly.pdbx_strand_id
1 'polypeptide(L)'
;MTHEAAHIWQWNGTGQAPGGLIEGIANYLRLKAGYATSHWVQQGGGDKWYQGYDVTARFLEYCSSLRAGFVAELNAKMRTGYSNNFFSDLLGKTVDQL
;
A
#
# COMPACT_ATOMS: atom_id res chain seq x y z
N MET A 1 0.04 -11.74 14.57
CA MET A 1 -1.19 -10.92 14.58
C MET A 1 -0.90 -9.62 13.84
N THR A 2 -0.99 -9.61 12.49
CA THR A 2 -0.49 -8.45 11.70
C THR A 2 -1.20 -8.20 10.36
N HIS A 3 -1.77 -9.21 9.69
CA HIS A 3 -2.52 -9.00 8.42
C HIS A 3 -4.00 -8.70 8.67
N GLU A 4 -4.73 -9.62 9.30
CA GLU A 4 -6.17 -9.43 9.55
C GLU A 4 -6.47 -8.29 10.52
N ALA A 5 -5.59 -8.06 11.50
CA ALA A 5 -5.71 -6.93 12.42
C ALA A 5 -5.53 -5.57 11.71
N ALA A 6 -4.82 -5.53 10.57
CA ALA A 6 -4.69 -4.31 9.77
C ALA A 6 -6.03 -3.92 9.15
N HIS A 7 -6.78 -4.90 8.64
CA HIS A 7 -8.10 -4.67 8.04
C HIS A 7 -9.11 -4.08 9.02
N ILE A 8 -8.96 -4.32 10.32
CA ILE A 8 -9.84 -3.75 11.37
C ILE A 8 -9.72 -2.21 11.42
N TRP A 9 -8.53 -1.66 11.17
CA TRP A 9 -8.24 -0.22 11.24
C TRP A 9 -8.07 0.45 9.88
N GLN A 10 -8.19 -0.34 8.81
CA GLN A 10 -7.98 0.10 7.45
C GLN A 10 -9.27 0.54 6.80
N TRP A 11 -9.24 1.68 6.12
CA TRP A 11 -10.35 2.12 5.30
C TRP A 11 -10.27 1.50 3.92
N ASN A 12 -11.38 0.94 3.43
CA ASN A 12 -11.45 0.33 2.11
C ASN A 12 -11.87 1.31 1.00
N GLY A 13 -11.79 2.62 1.25
CA GLY A 13 -12.18 3.63 0.27
C GLY A 13 -13.66 3.55 -0.09
N THR A 14 -14.55 3.26 0.87
CA THR A 14 -15.98 2.99 0.64
C THR A 14 -16.24 1.90 -0.41
N GLY A 15 -15.35 0.91 -0.49
CA GLY A 15 -15.38 -0.18 -1.47
C GLY A 15 -14.79 0.19 -2.84
N GLN A 16 -14.28 1.40 -3.02
CA GLN A 16 -13.69 1.88 -4.27
C GLN A 16 -12.18 1.59 -4.38
N ALA A 17 -11.52 1.29 -3.25
CA ALA A 17 -10.10 0.97 -3.27
C ALA A 17 -9.87 -0.40 -3.95
N PRO A 18 -8.84 -0.52 -4.81
CA PRO A 18 -8.49 -1.81 -5.40
C PRO A 18 -8.20 -2.84 -4.32
N GLY A 19 -8.75 -4.06 -4.44
CA GLY A 19 -8.50 -5.13 -3.48
C GLY A 19 -7.01 -5.41 -3.28
N GLY A 20 -6.20 -5.33 -4.35
CA GLY A 20 -4.75 -5.45 -4.27
C GLY A 20 -4.08 -4.40 -3.39
N LEU A 21 -4.56 -3.15 -3.39
CA LEU A 21 -4.10 -2.10 -2.48
C LEU A 21 -4.48 -2.43 -1.03
N ILE A 22 -5.69 -2.93 -0.81
CA ILE A 22 -6.16 -3.25 0.54
C ILE A 22 -5.29 -4.32 1.19
N GLU A 23 -5.08 -5.41 0.47
CA GLU A 23 -4.22 -6.50 0.89
C GLU A 23 -2.75 -6.08 0.96
N GLY A 24 -2.31 -5.22 0.04
CA GLY A 24 -0.97 -4.67 0.02
C GLY A 24 -0.61 -3.86 1.26
N ILE A 25 -1.55 -3.07 1.80
CA ILE A 25 -1.34 -2.31 3.06
C ILE A 25 -1.17 -3.26 4.24
N ALA A 26 -1.97 -4.32 4.33
CA ALA A 26 -1.84 -5.31 5.39
C ALA A 26 -0.50 -6.06 5.29
N ASN A 27 -0.06 -6.39 4.07
CA ASN A 27 1.25 -7.00 3.82
C ASN A 27 2.40 -6.01 4.07
N TYR A 28 2.23 -4.72 3.81
CA TYR A 28 3.23 -3.69 4.16
C TYR A 28 3.48 -3.65 5.67
N LEU A 29 2.43 -3.71 6.52
CA LEU A 29 2.62 -3.77 7.97
C LEU A 29 3.35 -5.04 8.41
N ARG A 30 3.04 -6.18 7.78
CA ARG A 30 3.75 -7.44 7.99
C ARG A 30 5.24 -7.32 7.61
N LEU A 31 5.55 -6.67 6.48
CA LEU A 31 6.91 -6.38 6.03
C LEU A 31 7.68 -5.51 7.02
N LYS A 32 7.07 -4.40 7.48
CA LYS A 32 7.68 -3.49 8.46
C LYS A 32 7.90 -4.14 9.82
N ALA A 33 7.08 -5.11 10.19
CA ALA A 33 7.25 -5.92 11.40
C ALA A 33 8.30 -7.04 11.25
N GLY A 34 8.99 -7.14 10.10
CA GLY A 34 10.04 -8.13 9.86
C GLY A 34 9.53 -9.54 9.52
N TYR A 35 8.24 -9.69 9.18
CA TYR A 35 7.61 -10.98 8.90
C TYR A 35 7.43 -11.28 7.40
N ALA A 36 8.21 -10.62 6.53
CA ALA A 36 8.22 -10.94 5.11
C ALA A 36 8.74 -12.36 4.87
N THR A 37 8.09 -13.13 3.99
CA THR A 37 8.53 -14.49 3.65
C THR A 37 9.60 -14.45 2.57
N SER A 38 10.47 -15.46 2.55
CA SER A 38 11.63 -15.54 1.64
C SER A 38 11.27 -15.57 0.14
N HIS A 39 10.01 -15.85 -0.21
CA HIS A 39 9.53 -15.90 -1.59
C HIS A 39 8.95 -14.57 -2.11
N TRP A 40 8.99 -13.49 -1.34
CA TRP A 40 8.46 -12.20 -1.79
C TRP A 40 9.29 -11.64 -2.95
N VAL A 41 8.62 -11.05 -3.93
CA VAL A 41 9.31 -10.30 -4.98
C VAL A 41 10.28 -9.26 -4.41
N GLN A 42 11.40 -9.10 -5.12
CA GLN A 42 12.36 -8.04 -4.87
C GLN A 42 11.76 -6.68 -5.25
N GLN A 43 12.37 -5.60 -4.75
CA GLN A 43 11.98 -4.24 -5.12
C GLN A 43 12.05 -4.06 -6.65
N GLY A 44 11.03 -3.45 -7.23
CA GLY A 44 10.91 -3.28 -8.69
C GLY A 44 10.40 -4.51 -9.45
N GLY A 45 10.02 -5.59 -8.76
CA GLY A 45 9.33 -6.73 -9.38
C GLY A 45 7.83 -6.49 -9.59
N GLY A 46 7.25 -7.13 -10.61
CA GLY A 46 5.82 -7.03 -10.96
C GLY A 46 5.54 -6.07 -12.11
N ASP A 47 4.38 -6.24 -12.76
CA ASP A 47 3.96 -5.44 -13.92
C ASP A 47 3.05 -4.27 -13.53
N LYS A 48 2.37 -4.37 -12.38
CA LYS A 48 1.49 -3.31 -11.84
C LYS A 48 1.71 -3.11 -10.35
N TRP A 49 1.65 -1.87 -9.90
CA TRP A 49 1.87 -1.49 -8.50
C TRP A 49 0.87 -2.11 -7.50
N TYR A 50 -0.30 -2.56 -7.97
CA TYR A 50 -1.34 -3.24 -7.17
C TYR A 50 -1.45 -4.75 -7.50
N GLN A 51 -0.42 -5.33 -8.13
CA GLN A 51 -0.40 -6.73 -8.54
C GLN A 51 -0.06 -7.65 -7.36
N GLY A 52 -1.08 -8.18 -6.70
CA GLY A 52 -0.86 -9.14 -5.63
C GLY A 52 -0.15 -8.54 -4.41
N TYR A 53 0.13 -9.40 -3.43
CA TYR A 53 0.41 -8.97 -2.05
C TYR A 53 1.82 -8.42 -1.84
N ASP A 54 2.81 -9.09 -2.41
CA ASP A 54 4.23 -8.78 -2.24
C ASP A 54 4.67 -7.59 -3.09
N VAL A 55 4.23 -7.49 -4.36
CA VAL A 55 4.51 -6.32 -5.21
C VAL A 55 3.93 -5.05 -4.58
N THR A 56 2.67 -5.09 -4.16
CA THR A 56 2.01 -3.92 -3.57
C THR A 56 2.67 -3.53 -2.25
N ALA A 57 3.05 -4.48 -1.40
CA ALA A 57 3.75 -4.18 -0.15
C ALA A 57 5.11 -3.51 -0.40
N ARG A 58 5.87 -3.98 -1.40
CA ARG A 58 7.16 -3.36 -1.80
C ARG A 58 6.98 -1.98 -2.41
N PHE A 59 5.93 -1.79 -3.22
CA PHE A 59 5.58 -0.48 -3.75
C PHE A 59 5.24 0.52 -2.64
N LEU A 60 4.49 0.10 -1.62
CA LEU A 60 4.17 0.93 -0.46
C LEU A 60 5.39 1.21 0.43
N GLU A 61 6.35 0.28 0.50
CA GLU A 61 7.66 0.49 1.12
C GLU A 61 8.46 1.58 0.39
N TYR A 62 8.49 1.54 -0.94
CA TYR A 62 9.10 2.58 -1.76
C TYR A 62 8.41 3.94 -1.57
N CYS A 63 7.08 4.00 -1.63
CA CYS A 63 6.35 5.25 -1.37
C CYS A 63 6.64 5.82 0.02
N SER A 64 6.80 4.94 1.03
CA SER A 64 7.14 5.34 2.39
C SER A 64 8.59 5.79 2.56
N SER A 65 9.50 5.40 1.65
CA SER A 65 10.88 5.91 1.63
C SER A 65 10.96 7.30 1.00
N LEU A 66 10.09 7.59 0.03
CA LEU A 66 9.92 8.94 -0.55
C LEU A 66 9.27 9.91 0.44
N ARG A 67 8.30 9.43 1.24
CA ARG A 67 7.60 10.20 2.26
C ARG A 67 7.31 9.36 3.49
N ALA A 68 7.96 9.69 4.59
CA ALA A 68 7.66 9.09 5.88
C ALA A 68 6.18 9.28 6.23
N GLY A 69 5.51 8.21 6.66
CA GLY A 69 4.08 8.24 7.01
C GLY A 69 3.11 8.08 5.83
N PHE A 70 3.60 7.94 4.59
CA PHE A 70 2.77 7.81 3.38
C PHE A 70 1.59 6.83 3.53
N VAL A 71 1.84 5.60 3.99
CA VAL A 71 0.78 4.57 4.12
C VAL A 71 -0.29 4.98 5.13
N ALA A 72 0.09 5.63 6.23
CA ALA A 72 -0.86 6.10 7.23
C ALA A 72 -1.73 7.24 6.68
N GLU A 73 -1.13 8.19 5.95
CA GLU A 73 -1.85 9.29 5.30
C GLU A 73 -2.77 8.78 4.19
N LEU A 74 -2.31 7.82 3.38
CA LEU A 74 -3.12 7.15 2.36
C LEU A 74 -4.33 6.46 2.99
N ASN A 75 -4.12 5.69 4.06
CA ASN A 75 -5.22 5.05 4.80
C ASN A 75 -6.22 6.10 5.33
N ALA A 76 -5.74 7.21 5.89
CA ALA A 76 -6.61 8.28 6.38
C ALA A 76 -7.44 8.92 5.26
N LYS A 77 -6.85 9.18 4.08
CA LYS A 77 -7.57 9.70 2.90
C LYS A 77 -8.61 8.72 2.37
N MET A 78 -8.41 7.41 2.55
CA MET A 78 -9.37 6.38 2.14
C MET A 78 -10.65 6.32 2.99
N ARG A 79 -10.78 7.15 4.04
CA ARG A 79 -11.94 7.11 4.93
C ARG A 79 -13.29 7.33 4.23
N THR A 80 -13.32 8.15 3.17
CA THR A 80 -14.56 8.56 2.50
C THR A 80 -14.64 8.15 1.02
N GLY A 81 -13.61 7.51 0.49
CA GLY A 81 -13.54 7.11 -0.92
C GLY A 81 -12.10 6.83 -1.35
N TYR A 82 -11.90 6.41 -2.59
CA TYR A 82 -10.57 6.16 -3.13
C TYR A 82 -10.36 6.83 -4.50
N SER A 83 -9.16 7.36 -4.73
CA SER A 83 -8.70 7.86 -6.02
C SER A 83 -7.19 7.68 -6.17
N ASN A 84 -6.74 7.30 -7.36
CA ASN A 84 -5.31 7.27 -7.70
C ASN A 84 -4.64 8.66 -7.60
N ASN A 85 -5.41 9.75 -7.60
CA ASN A 85 -4.86 11.09 -7.38
C ASN A 85 -4.30 11.28 -5.96
N PHE A 86 -4.63 10.40 -5.00
CA PHE A 86 -4.04 10.46 -3.67
C PHE A 86 -2.52 10.30 -3.70
N PHE A 87 -1.96 9.56 -4.68
CA PHE A 87 -0.52 9.48 -4.87
C PHE A 87 0.07 10.84 -5.27
N SER A 88 -0.58 11.55 -6.18
CA SER A 88 -0.19 12.90 -6.58
C SER A 88 -0.30 13.89 -5.41
N ASP A 89 -1.38 13.81 -4.62
CA ASP A 89 -1.57 14.68 -3.45
C ASP A 89 -0.47 14.49 -2.39
N LEU A 90 -0.02 13.24 -2.20
CA LEU A 90 0.91 12.88 -1.12
C LEU A 90 2.37 12.98 -1.55
N LEU A 91 2.69 12.63 -2.79
CA LEU A 91 4.06 12.49 -3.29
C LEU A 91 4.42 13.48 -4.41
N GLY A 92 3.45 14.25 -4.93
CA GLY A 92 3.65 15.14 -6.07
C GLY A 92 3.84 14.42 -7.41
N LYS A 93 3.56 13.11 -7.46
CA LYS A 93 3.72 12.23 -8.63
C LYS A 93 2.47 11.38 -8.82
N THR A 94 2.04 11.18 -10.06
CA THR A 94 0.97 10.22 -10.34
C THR A 94 1.45 8.81 -10.05
N VAL A 95 0.52 7.87 -9.84
CA VAL A 95 0.89 6.47 -9.56
C VAL A 95 1.67 5.82 -10.70
N ASP A 96 1.47 6.27 -11.94
CA ASP A 96 2.20 5.80 -13.13
C ASP A 96 3.62 6.40 -13.26
N GLN A 97 3.95 7.41 -12.45
CA GLN A 97 5.27 8.04 -12.38
C GLN A 97 6.14 7.50 -11.23
N LEU A 98 5.60 6.55 -10.45
CA LEU A 98 6.24 5.96 -9.28
C LEU A 98 6.87 4.60 -9.61
#